data_AF-A0AAD8DW17-F1
#
_entry.id   AF-A0AAD8DW17-F1
#
_cell.length_a   1.000
_cell.length_b   1.000
_cell.length_c   1.000
_cell.angle_alpha   90.00
_cell.angle_beta   90.00
_cell.angle_gamma   90.00
#
_symmetry.space_group_name_H-M   'P 1'
#
loop_
_entity.id
_entity.type
_entity.pdbx_description
1 polymer ?
#
loop_
_entity_poly.entity_id
_entity_poly.type
_entity_poly.pdbx_seq_one_letter_code
_entity_poly.pdbx_strand_id
1 'polypeptide(L)'
;MGAMFRSEEMALCQLFIQPEAAYTSVSELGEAGTVQFRDLNPDVNAFQRKFVNEVRRCDEMERKLRYIEAEVNKDGVHIPEVKEAPRAPNPREIIDLEAHLEKTENEILELSHNAVNLKQNYLELTELRHVLEKTEAFFIAQEEIGMDSMTKSLISDETGAQAATRGRLGFVAGVVQRERVPAFERMLWRISRGNVFLRRAELDKPLEDPITGNEIYKTVFVAFFQGEQLKSRIKKVCAGFHASLYPCPPSNTERQDMVKGVRTRLEDLNMVSDDVVSVRQVSRSSGHCTRARRPTPSDRTW
;
A
#
# COMPACT_ATOMS: atom_id res chain seq x y z
N MET A 1 32.48 -44.12 -20.51
CA MET A 1 31.24 -44.73 -19.99
C MET A 1 31.59 -46.01 -19.24
N GLY A 2 31.94 -45.92 -17.96
CA GLY A 2 32.34 -47.08 -17.17
C GLY A 2 32.40 -46.77 -15.68
N ALA A 3 31.26 -46.46 -15.06
CA ALA A 3 31.21 -46.15 -13.62
C ALA A 3 29.83 -46.44 -12.96
N MET A 4 29.08 -47.47 -13.40
CA MET A 4 27.82 -47.82 -12.71
C MET A 4 28.02 -48.69 -11.45
N PHE A 5 29.17 -49.36 -11.28
CA PHE A 5 29.39 -50.32 -10.19
C PHE A 5 30.51 -49.95 -9.20
N ARG A 6 31.32 -48.93 -9.50
CA ARG A 6 32.43 -48.44 -8.65
C ARG A 6 32.59 -46.93 -8.80
N SER A 7 33.15 -46.28 -7.79
CA SER A 7 33.51 -44.86 -7.83
C SER A 7 34.54 -44.56 -8.92
N GLU A 8 34.47 -43.37 -9.51
CA GLU A 8 35.47 -42.88 -10.46
C GLU A 8 36.81 -42.59 -9.77
N GLU A 9 37.90 -42.70 -10.53
CA GLU A 9 39.24 -42.38 -10.02
C GLU A 9 39.40 -40.87 -9.83
N MET A 10 39.78 -40.47 -8.62
CA MET A 10 39.96 -39.05 -8.26
C MET A 10 41.44 -38.72 -8.11
N ALA A 11 41.85 -37.55 -8.59
CA ALA A 11 43.21 -37.03 -8.43
C ALA A 11 43.21 -35.73 -7.61
N LEU A 12 44.16 -35.61 -6.68
CA LEU A 12 44.39 -34.37 -5.96
C LEU A 12 45.38 -33.50 -6.74
N CYS A 13 44.90 -32.38 -7.26
CA CYS A 13 45.70 -31.43 -8.04
C CYS A 13 45.90 -30.12 -7.26
N GLN A 14 47.06 -29.49 -7.43
CA GLN A 14 47.33 -28.16 -6.91
C GLN A 14 47.26 -27.14 -8.04
N LEU A 15 46.39 -26.12 -7.88
CA LEU A 15 46.19 -25.05 -8.86
C LEU A 15 46.98 -23.80 -8.45
N PHE A 16 47.84 -23.32 -9.35
CA PHE A 16 48.51 -22.03 -9.21
C PHE A 16 47.88 -21.05 -10.19
N ILE A 17 47.14 -20.07 -9.67
CA ILE A 17 46.39 -19.11 -10.49
C ILE A 17 46.86 -17.70 -10.18
N GLN A 18 47.16 -16.92 -11.22
CA GLN A 18 47.46 -15.50 -11.07
C GLN A 18 46.20 -14.73 -10.65
N PRO A 19 46.30 -13.75 -9.74
CA PRO A 19 45.12 -13.02 -9.24
C PRO A 19 44.24 -12.39 -10.33
N GLU A 20 44.86 -11.92 -11.41
CA GLU A 20 44.15 -11.28 -12.54
C GLU A 20 43.32 -12.28 -13.37
N ALA A 21 43.80 -13.52 -13.49
CA ALA A 21 43.13 -14.59 -14.23
C ALA A 21 42.20 -15.45 -13.34
N ALA A 22 42.15 -15.15 -12.03
CA ALA A 22 41.43 -15.98 -11.06
C ALA A 22 39.94 -16.10 -11.38
N TYR A 23 39.28 -14.98 -11.70
CA TYR A 23 37.85 -14.98 -12.00
C TYR A 23 37.51 -15.83 -13.23
N THR A 24 38.18 -15.59 -14.36
CA THR A 24 37.93 -16.33 -15.61
C THR A 24 38.27 -17.81 -15.47
N SER A 25 39.39 -18.14 -14.81
CA SER A 25 39.80 -19.53 -14.65
C SER A 25 38.83 -20.33 -13.78
N VAL A 26 38.36 -19.74 -12.67
CA VAL A 26 37.41 -20.39 -11.76
C VAL A 26 36.02 -20.49 -12.40
N SER A 27 35.63 -19.48 -13.19
CA SER A 27 34.38 -19.50 -13.96
C SER A 27 34.34 -20.68 -14.94
N GLU A 28 35.36 -20.82 -15.81
CA GLU A 28 35.43 -21.92 -16.79
C GLU A 28 35.49 -23.30 -16.09
N LEU A 29 36.16 -23.40 -14.94
CA LEU A 29 36.14 -24.61 -14.12
C LEU A 29 34.75 -24.92 -13.53
N GLY A 30 33.98 -23.87 -13.20
CA GLY A 30 32.60 -23.99 -12.73
C GLY A 30 31.66 -24.49 -13.81
N GLU A 31 31.80 -23.99 -15.03
CA GLU A 31 31.04 -24.44 -16.22
C GLU A 31 31.38 -25.90 -16.59
N ALA A 32 32.65 -26.29 -16.46
CA ALA A 32 33.06 -27.68 -16.67
C ALA A 32 32.49 -28.64 -15.61
N GLY A 33 32.32 -28.19 -14.36
CA GLY A 33 31.70 -28.97 -13.29
C GLY A 33 32.51 -30.18 -12.80
N THR A 34 33.79 -30.29 -13.15
CA THR A 34 34.63 -31.48 -12.88
C THR A 34 35.55 -31.35 -11.67
N VAL A 35 35.42 -30.27 -10.87
CA VAL A 35 36.34 -29.98 -9.77
C VAL A 35 35.63 -29.83 -8.43
N GLN A 36 36.28 -30.34 -7.38
CA GLN A 36 35.88 -30.13 -6.00
C GLN A 36 36.97 -29.34 -5.26
N PHE A 37 36.65 -28.12 -4.83
CA PHE A 37 37.58 -27.31 -4.03
C PHE A 37 37.62 -27.79 -2.58
N ARG A 38 38.82 -27.85 -2.02
CA ARG A 38 39.06 -28.12 -0.60
C ARG A 38 39.41 -26.81 0.10
N ASP A 39 38.80 -26.56 1.26
CA ASP A 39 39.11 -25.37 2.05
C ASP A 39 40.53 -25.48 2.64
N LEU A 40 41.40 -24.57 2.22
CA LEU A 40 42.78 -24.43 2.71
C LEU A 40 42.85 -23.50 3.92
N ASN A 41 41.79 -22.74 4.21
CA ASN A 41 41.73 -21.74 5.29
C ASN A 41 40.60 -22.06 6.29
N PRO A 42 40.59 -23.25 6.92
CA PRO A 42 39.53 -23.63 7.86
C PRO A 42 39.54 -22.77 9.14
N ASP A 43 40.72 -22.30 9.56
CA ASP A 43 40.90 -21.52 10.79
C ASP A 43 40.58 -20.02 10.60
N VAL A 44 40.36 -19.59 9.36
CA VAL A 44 40.05 -18.18 9.04
C VAL A 44 38.54 -18.00 8.96
N ASN A 45 38.02 -17.12 9.83
CA ASN A 45 36.60 -16.75 9.84
C ASN A 45 36.18 -16.18 8.47
N ALA A 46 34.94 -16.45 8.05
CA ALA A 46 34.38 -16.02 6.78
C ALA A 46 34.60 -14.54 6.48
N PHE A 47 34.46 -13.65 7.48
CA PHE A 47 34.61 -12.20 7.33
C PHE A 47 36.04 -11.70 7.06
N GLN A 48 37.05 -12.50 7.39
CA GLN A 48 38.45 -12.14 7.19
C GLN A 48 39.00 -12.68 5.86
N ARG A 49 38.17 -13.39 5.08
CA ARG A 49 38.55 -13.92 3.78
C ARG A 49 38.66 -12.79 2.75
N LYS A 50 39.47 -13.01 1.72
CA LYS A 50 39.87 -11.98 0.75
C LYS A 50 38.70 -11.37 -0.05
N PHE A 51 37.67 -12.17 -0.38
CA PHE A 51 36.59 -11.79 -1.33
C PHE A 51 35.22 -11.54 -0.66
N VAL A 52 35.22 -11.13 0.62
CA VAL A 52 33.97 -10.97 1.39
C VAL A 52 33.11 -9.82 0.88
N ASN A 53 33.75 -8.75 0.40
CA ASN A 53 33.02 -7.57 -0.08
C ASN A 53 32.25 -7.87 -1.36
N GLU A 54 32.87 -8.65 -2.26
CA GLU A 54 32.28 -9.09 -3.53
C GLU A 54 31.10 -10.04 -3.29
N VAL A 55 31.23 -10.95 -2.32
CA VAL A 55 30.12 -11.84 -1.92
C VAL A 55 28.96 -11.02 -1.35
N ARG A 56 29.23 -10.07 -0.46
CA ARG A 56 28.19 -9.18 0.10
C ARG A 56 27.48 -8.36 -0.97
N ARG A 57 28.22 -7.90 -1.99
CA ARG A 57 27.63 -7.18 -3.13
C ARG A 57 26.66 -8.08 -3.91
N CYS A 58 27.01 -9.34 -4.13
CA CYS A 58 26.12 -10.30 -4.77
C CYS A 58 24.89 -10.63 -3.90
N ASP A 59 25.06 -10.77 -2.59
CA ASP A 59 23.95 -10.99 -1.65
C ASP A 59 22.95 -9.82 -1.68
N GLU A 60 23.46 -8.59 -1.79
CA GLU A 60 22.61 -7.40 -1.89
C GLU A 60 21.87 -7.34 -3.23
N MET A 61 22.53 -7.64 -4.35
CA MET A 61 21.86 -7.77 -5.66
C MET A 61 20.78 -8.88 -5.63
N GLU A 62 21.04 -9.99 -4.94
CA GLU A 62 20.05 -11.05 -4.77
C GLU A 62 18.85 -10.58 -3.93
N ARG A 63 19.08 -9.80 -2.86
CA ARG A 63 18.01 -9.19 -2.07
C ARG A 63 17.09 -8.33 -2.94
N LYS A 64 17.67 -7.49 -3.81
CA LYS A 64 16.92 -6.65 -4.77
C LYS A 64 16.11 -7.51 -5.74
N LEU A 65 16.70 -8.55 -6.32
CA LEU A 65 16.01 -9.46 -7.22
C LEU A 65 14.83 -10.18 -6.56
N ARG A 66 14.97 -10.65 -5.32
CA ARG A 66 13.86 -11.28 -4.58
C ARG A 66 12.71 -10.32 -4.33
N TYR A 67 13.00 -9.05 -4.05
CA TYR A 67 11.97 -8.02 -3.90
C TYR A 67 11.23 -7.79 -5.23
N ILE A 68 11.97 -7.65 -6.34
CA ILE A 68 11.39 -7.50 -7.68
C ILE A 68 10.53 -8.72 -8.04
N GLU A 69 11.01 -9.94 -7.79
CA GLU A 69 10.27 -11.18 -8.04
C GLU A 69 8.97 -11.24 -7.22
N ALA A 70 9.00 -10.85 -5.94
CA ALA A 70 7.81 -10.80 -5.10
C ALA A 70 6.77 -9.78 -5.62
N GLU A 71 7.22 -8.62 -6.05
CA GLU A 71 6.38 -7.56 -6.63
C GLU A 71 5.75 -7.99 -7.98
N VAL A 72 6.52 -8.66 -8.84
CA VAL A 72 6.04 -9.18 -10.13
C VAL A 72 5.00 -10.29 -9.92
N ASN A 73 5.25 -11.19 -8.97
CA ASN A 73 4.31 -12.27 -8.62
C ASN A 73 3.01 -11.74 -8.02
N LYS A 74 3.06 -10.66 -7.23
CA LYS A 74 1.87 -10.00 -6.65
C LYS A 74 0.92 -9.47 -7.73
N ASP A 75 1.46 -9.01 -8.85
CA ASP A 75 0.67 -8.51 -9.99
C ASP A 75 0.29 -9.62 -10.99
N GLY A 76 0.64 -10.88 -10.73
CA GLY A 76 0.29 -12.03 -11.57
C GLY A 76 1.02 -12.08 -12.91
N VAL A 77 2.13 -11.35 -13.07
CA VAL A 77 2.95 -11.39 -14.29
C VAL A 77 3.79 -12.67 -14.28
N HIS A 78 3.62 -13.50 -15.32
CA HIS A 78 4.35 -14.76 -15.43
C HIS A 78 5.81 -14.52 -15.83
N ILE A 79 6.74 -14.89 -14.95
CA ILE A 79 8.17 -14.89 -15.26
C ILE A 79 8.49 -16.14 -16.07
N PRO A 80 8.95 -16.01 -17.34
CA PRO A 80 9.27 -17.17 -18.15
C PRO A 80 10.43 -17.97 -17.55
N GLU A 81 10.29 -19.30 -17.57
CA GLU A 81 11.36 -20.18 -17.13
C GLU A 81 12.54 -20.14 -18.11
N VAL A 82 13.74 -19.94 -17.57
CA VAL A 82 14.98 -19.96 -18.34
C VAL A 82 15.33 -21.41 -18.66
N LYS A 83 15.43 -21.74 -19.95
CA LYS A 83 15.73 -23.09 -20.44
C LYS A 83 17.22 -23.45 -20.34
N GLU A 84 18.10 -22.47 -20.46
CA GLU A 84 19.55 -22.65 -20.42
C GLU A 84 20.17 -21.64 -19.46
N ALA A 85 20.98 -22.11 -18.52
CA ALA A 85 21.70 -21.23 -17.62
C ALA A 85 22.69 -20.37 -18.42
N PRO A 86 22.63 -19.02 -18.29
CA PRO A 86 23.58 -18.17 -18.96
C PRO A 86 24.99 -18.41 -18.38
N ARG A 87 26.01 -18.24 -19.22
CA ARG A 87 27.41 -18.27 -18.78
C ARG A 87 27.66 -17.20 -17.73
N ALA A 88 28.62 -17.46 -16.85
CA ALA A 88 29.02 -16.49 -15.85
C ALA A 88 29.44 -15.13 -16.50
N PRO A 89 28.89 -14.01 -16.03
CA PRO A 89 29.16 -12.68 -16.61
C PRO A 89 30.56 -12.19 -16.26
N ASN A 90 31.06 -11.20 -16.99
CA ASN A 90 32.35 -10.58 -16.67
C ASN A 90 32.27 -9.69 -15.42
N PRO A 91 33.36 -9.49 -14.66
CA PRO A 91 33.34 -8.65 -13.46
C PRO A 91 32.93 -7.20 -13.71
N ARG A 92 33.16 -6.69 -14.93
CA ARG A 92 32.70 -5.36 -15.36
C ARG A 92 31.19 -5.30 -15.56
N GLU A 93 30.62 -6.33 -16.17
CA GLU A 93 29.17 -6.44 -16.40
C GLU A 93 28.40 -6.54 -15.08
N ILE A 94 28.99 -7.11 -14.02
CA ILE A 94 28.40 -7.11 -12.67
C ILE A 94 28.13 -5.69 -12.18
N ILE A 95 29.00 -4.72 -12.51
CA ILE A 95 28.83 -3.32 -12.11
C ILE A 95 27.62 -2.70 -12.82
N ASP A 96 27.51 -2.95 -14.12
CA ASP A 96 26.39 -2.44 -14.93
C ASP A 96 25.07 -3.08 -14.50
N LEU A 97 25.08 -4.38 -14.18
CA LEU A 97 23.94 -5.12 -13.66
C LEU A 97 23.48 -4.57 -12.31
N GLU A 98 24.41 -4.25 -11.40
CA GLU A 98 24.06 -3.65 -10.11
C GLU A 98 23.38 -2.30 -10.30
N ALA A 99 23.92 -1.43 -11.17
CA ALA A 99 23.33 -0.13 -11.46
C ALA A 99 21.94 -0.27 -12.09
N HIS A 100 21.75 -1.24 -12.99
CA HIS A 100 20.45 -1.52 -13.58
C HIS A 100 19.45 -2.01 -12.54
N LEU A 101 19.84 -2.96 -11.68
CA LEU A 101 18.98 -3.49 -10.61
C LEU A 101 18.58 -2.42 -9.61
N GLU A 102 19.52 -1.54 -9.22
CA GLU A 102 19.25 -0.43 -8.32
C GLU A 102 18.26 0.56 -8.93
N LYS A 103 18.44 0.90 -10.21
CA LYS A 103 17.50 1.77 -10.92
C LYS A 103 16.09 1.15 -10.97
N THR A 104 15.99 -0.12 -11.38
CA THR A 104 14.70 -0.81 -11.47
C THR A 104 14.02 -0.97 -10.10
N GLU A 105 14.79 -1.28 -9.05
CA GLU A 105 14.27 -1.35 -7.68
C GLU A 105 13.69 0.00 -7.23
N ASN A 106 14.44 1.09 -7.43
CA ASN A 106 14.00 2.44 -7.08
C ASN A 106 12.73 2.85 -7.85
N GLU A 107 12.68 2.57 -9.16
CA GLU A 107 11.49 2.82 -9.98
C GLU A 107 10.27 2.04 -9.46
N ILE A 108 10.45 0.77 -9.09
CA ILE A 108 9.38 -0.06 -8.52
C ILE A 108 8.92 0.48 -7.15
N LEU A 109 9.85 0.88 -6.28
CA LEU A 109 9.54 1.44 -4.97
C LEU A 109 8.76 2.76 -5.08
N GLU A 110 9.22 3.68 -5.93
CA GLU A 110 8.56 4.95 -6.17
C GLU A 110 7.16 4.75 -6.76
N LEU A 111 7.04 3.88 -7.76
CA LEU A 111 5.74 3.53 -8.31
C LEU A 111 4.84 2.94 -7.22
N SER A 112 5.34 2.01 -6.41
CA SER A 112 4.61 1.35 -5.31
C SER A 112 4.03 2.39 -4.34
N HIS A 113 4.88 3.27 -3.83
CA HIS A 113 4.50 4.37 -2.94
C HIS A 113 3.46 5.31 -3.60
N ASN A 114 3.66 5.68 -4.86
CA ASN A 114 2.74 6.56 -5.57
C ASN A 114 1.35 5.93 -5.74
N ALA A 115 1.25 4.63 -6.00
CA ALA A 115 -0.06 3.98 -6.09
C ALA A 115 -0.76 3.86 -4.73
N VAL A 116 -0.03 3.61 -3.64
CA VAL A 116 -0.63 3.61 -2.29
C VAL A 116 -1.21 4.98 -1.98
N ASN A 117 -0.46 6.06 -2.27
CA ASN A 117 -0.93 7.43 -2.08
C ASN A 117 -2.14 7.75 -2.97
N LEU A 118 -2.14 7.30 -4.22
CA LEU A 118 -3.26 7.50 -5.14
C LEU A 118 -4.52 6.76 -4.66
N LYS A 119 -4.38 5.51 -4.19
CA LYS A 119 -5.47 4.74 -3.57
C LYS A 119 -5.99 5.41 -2.30
N GLN A 120 -5.11 5.95 -1.46
CA GLN A 120 -5.51 6.67 -0.26
C GLN A 120 -6.31 7.94 -0.61
N ASN A 121 -5.80 8.77 -1.54
CA ASN A 121 -6.50 9.96 -2.02
C ASN A 121 -7.86 9.61 -2.64
N TYR A 122 -7.92 8.53 -3.41
CA TYR A 122 -9.16 8.02 -3.99
C TYR A 122 -10.18 7.63 -2.90
N LEU A 123 -9.73 6.93 -1.86
CA LEU A 123 -10.57 6.54 -0.73
C LEU A 123 -11.10 7.78 0.02
N GLU A 124 -10.25 8.75 0.31
CA GLU A 124 -10.64 9.99 1.00
C GLU A 124 -11.68 10.80 0.21
N LEU A 125 -11.48 10.95 -1.10
CA LEU A 125 -12.43 11.65 -1.97
C LEU A 125 -13.74 10.87 -2.15
N THR A 126 -13.65 9.54 -2.22
CA THR A 126 -14.83 8.68 -2.29
C THR A 126 -15.64 8.78 -1.01
N GLU A 127 -15.00 8.75 0.16
CA GLU A 127 -15.65 9.00 1.45
C GLU A 127 -16.32 10.37 1.48
N LEU A 128 -15.59 11.43 1.09
CA LEU A 128 -16.12 12.78 1.03
C LEU A 128 -17.36 12.86 0.13
N ARG A 129 -17.33 12.25 -1.07
CA ARG A 129 -18.48 12.23 -1.99
C ARG A 129 -19.71 11.64 -1.31
N HIS A 130 -19.57 10.44 -0.72
CA HIS A 130 -20.70 9.77 -0.08
C HIS A 130 -21.19 10.53 1.15
N VAL A 131 -20.29 11.17 1.91
CA VAL A 131 -20.68 12.06 3.01
C VAL A 131 -21.57 13.17 2.47
N LEU A 132 -21.18 13.87 1.41
CA LEU A 132 -21.96 14.99 0.88
C LEU A 132 -23.31 14.55 0.32
N GLU A 133 -23.36 13.48 -0.49
CA GLU A 133 -24.59 12.95 -1.10
C GLU A 133 -25.60 12.47 -0.04
N LYS A 134 -25.14 11.69 0.96
CA LYS A 134 -26.03 11.19 2.01
C LYS A 134 -26.43 12.30 2.99
N THR A 135 -25.58 13.31 3.19
CA THR A 135 -25.89 14.45 4.06
C THR A 135 -26.99 15.35 3.45
N GLU A 136 -27.06 15.47 2.12
CA GLU A 136 -28.16 16.17 1.44
C GLU A 136 -29.53 15.56 1.80
N ALA A 137 -29.66 14.23 1.74
CA ALA A 137 -30.88 13.54 2.15
C ALA A 137 -31.24 13.78 3.63
N PHE A 138 -30.24 13.90 4.52
CA PHE A 138 -30.49 14.17 5.94
C PHE A 138 -30.96 15.61 6.20
N PHE A 139 -30.46 16.59 5.46
CA PHE A 139 -30.91 17.98 5.58
C PHE A 139 -32.32 18.17 5.01
N ILE A 140 -32.63 17.55 3.87
CA ILE A 140 -33.99 17.60 3.28
C ILE A 140 -35.00 16.94 4.21
N ALA A 141 -34.68 15.75 4.74
CA ALA A 141 -35.55 15.08 5.72
C ALA A 141 -35.74 15.92 7.01
N GLN A 142 -34.78 16.76 7.38
CA GLN A 142 -34.91 17.67 8.52
C GLN A 142 -35.86 18.84 8.23
N GLU A 143 -35.88 19.35 6.98
CA GLU A 143 -36.86 20.34 6.53
C GLU A 143 -38.28 19.74 6.46
N GLU A 144 -38.44 18.49 5.99
CA GLU A 144 -39.74 17.80 5.94
C GLU A 144 -40.29 17.40 7.32
N ILE A 145 -39.42 17.04 8.28
CA ILE A 145 -39.84 16.67 9.65
C ILE A 145 -40.29 17.90 10.48
N GLY A 146 -40.26 19.12 9.91
CA GLY A 146 -40.79 20.29 10.57
C GLY A 146 -40.04 20.60 11.87
N MET A 147 -38.71 20.44 11.89
CA MET A 147 -37.91 20.84 13.06
C MET A 147 -37.98 22.36 13.29
N ASP A 148 -38.36 23.15 12.28
CA ASP A 148 -38.72 24.55 12.41
C ASP A 148 -39.98 24.77 13.29
N SER A 149 -40.85 23.76 13.39
CA SER A 149 -42.03 23.79 14.29
C SER A 149 -41.64 23.53 15.75
N MET A 150 -40.57 22.77 16.01
CA MET A 150 -40.12 22.47 17.37
C MET A 150 -39.27 23.60 17.97
N THR A 151 -38.47 24.28 17.15
CA THR A 151 -37.80 25.54 17.54
C THR A 151 -38.81 26.67 17.74
N LYS A 152 -39.86 26.77 16.92
CA LYS A 152 -40.91 27.79 17.10
C LYS A 152 -41.79 27.54 18.32
N SER A 153 -41.99 26.28 18.74
CA SER A 153 -42.81 25.92 19.91
C SER A 153 -42.12 26.14 21.26
N LEU A 154 -40.81 26.41 21.29
CA LEU A 154 -40.07 26.78 22.51
C LEU A 154 -39.85 28.30 22.64
N ILE A 155 -40.36 29.12 21.70
CA ILE A 155 -40.15 30.58 21.64
C ILE A 155 -41.46 31.36 21.87
N SER A 156 -42.56 30.70 22.22
CA SER A 156 -43.77 31.38 22.72
C SER A 156 -43.67 31.64 24.22
N ASP A 157 -42.73 32.48 24.64
CA ASP A 157 -43.01 33.42 25.71
C ASP A 157 -42.12 34.67 25.62
N GLU A 158 -42.69 35.78 26.05
CA GLU A 158 -42.41 37.16 25.64
C GLU A 158 -40.95 37.65 25.72
N THR A 159 -40.68 38.65 24.86
CA THR A 159 -39.64 39.70 24.91
C THR A 159 -38.31 39.50 24.14
N GLY A 160 -38.05 40.46 23.23
CA GLY A 160 -36.69 40.91 22.92
C GLY A 160 -36.13 40.51 21.55
N ALA A 161 -36.04 41.50 20.67
CA ALA A 161 -35.46 41.51 19.32
C ALA A 161 -33.95 41.19 19.23
N GLN A 162 -33.50 40.00 19.69
CA GLN A 162 -32.11 39.52 19.54
C GLN A 162 -31.98 38.02 19.18
N ALA A 163 -33.04 37.36 18.71
CA ALA A 163 -33.07 35.90 18.53
C ALA A 163 -32.66 35.37 17.14
N ALA A 164 -32.22 36.22 16.20
CA ALA A 164 -31.93 35.77 14.83
C ALA A 164 -30.62 34.94 14.67
N THR A 165 -29.77 34.88 15.70
CA THR A 165 -28.46 34.19 15.64
C THR A 165 -28.30 33.02 16.62
N ARG A 166 -29.31 32.72 17.46
CA ARG A 166 -29.22 31.66 18.50
C ARG A 166 -29.72 30.27 18.09
N GLY A 167 -30.27 30.11 16.90
CA GLY A 167 -30.91 28.86 16.45
C GLY A 167 -30.07 27.93 15.56
N ARG A 168 -28.83 28.29 15.19
CA ARG A 168 -28.08 27.48 14.21
C ARG A 168 -27.37 26.32 14.91
N LEU A 169 -27.96 25.12 14.78
CA LEU A 169 -27.31 23.86 15.18
C LEU A 169 -25.98 23.72 14.44
N GLY A 170 -24.92 23.40 15.19
CA GLY A 170 -23.67 22.94 14.61
C GLY A 170 -23.81 21.49 14.18
N PHE A 171 -23.11 21.10 13.13
CA PHE A 171 -23.06 19.70 12.72
C PHE A 171 -21.61 19.29 12.42
N VAL A 172 -21.34 18.01 12.58
CA VAL A 172 -20.09 17.35 12.21
C VAL A 172 -20.45 16.11 11.41
N ALA A 173 -19.87 15.99 10.22
CA ALA A 173 -20.04 14.83 9.35
C ALA A 173 -18.73 14.06 9.25
N GLY A 174 -18.82 12.75 9.13
CA GLY A 174 -17.67 11.88 9.03
C GLY A 174 -18.02 10.45 8.67
N VAL A 175 -17.00 9.62 8.63
CA VAL A 175 -17.09 8.20 8.29
C VAL A 175 -16.47 7.38 9.40
N VAL A 176 -17.13 6.28 9.76
CA VAL A 176 -16.67 5.33 10.78
C VAL A 176 -16.83 3.90 10.26
N GLN A 177 -15.98 2.97 10.71
CA GLN A 177 -16.12 1.54 10.40
C GLN A 177 -17.44 1.00 10.95
N ARG A 178 -18.14 0.19 10.14
CA ARG A 178 -19.47 -0.34 10.46
C ARG A 178 -19.52 -1.10 11.79
N GLU A 179 -18.48 -1.89 12.08
CA GLU A 179 -18.36 -2.67 13.32
C GLU A 179 -18.33 -1.81 14.59
N ARG A 180 -17.79 -0.59 14.48
CA ARG A 180 -17.59 0.32 15.63
C ARG A 180 -18.78 1.26 15.86
N VAL A 181 -19.74 1.32 14.93
CA VAL A 181 -20.92 2.21 15.00
C VAL A 181 -21.68 2.08 16.31
N PRO A 182 -22.03 0.88 16.82
CA PRO A 182 -22.84 0.77 18.04
C PRO A 182 -22.11 1.25 19.30
N ALA A 183 -20.79 1.09 19.35
CA ALA A 183 -19.96 1.56 20.46
C ALA A 183 -19.75 3.08 20.39
N PHE A 184 -19.56 3.60 19.18
CA PHE A 184 -19.45 5.04 18.91
C PHE A 184 -20.72 5.78 19.34
N GLU A 185 -21.91 5.29 18.96
CA GLU A 185 -23.21 5.85 19.34
C GLU A 185 -23.39 5.94 20.86
N ARG A 186 -23.14 4.83 21.57
CA ARG A 186 -23.23 4.78 23.02
C ARG A 186 -22.26 5.72 23.71
N MET A 187 -21.08 5.96 23.13
CA MET A 187 -20.11 6.91 23.67
C MET A 187 -20.54 8.36 23.44
N LEU A 188 -21.03 8.66 22.22
CA LEU A 188 -21.56 9.97 21.87
C LEU A 188 -22.74 10.35 22.78
N TRP A 189 -23.66 9.42 23.01
CA TRP A 189 -24.81 9.60 23.89
C TRP A 189 -24.39 9.87 25.34
N ARG A 190 -23.44 9.09 25.87
CA ARG A 190 -22.95 9.24 27.26
C ARG A 190 -22.29 10.59 27.52
N ILE A 191 -21.48 11.08 26.59
CA ILE A 191 -20.77 12.35 26.74
C ILE A 191 -21.69 13.56 26.52
N SER A 192 -22.68 13.43 25.66
CA SER A 192 -23.63 14.50 25.34
C SER A 192 -24.88 14.52 26.21
N ARG A 193 -25.13 13.46 27.00
CA ARG A 193 -26.36 13.26 27.79
C ARG A 193 -27.65 13.40 26.96
N GLY A 194 -27.59 13.00 25.68
CA GLY A 194 -28.71 13.08 24.76
C GLY A 194 -28.83 14.40 23.98
N ASN A 195 -27.91 15.36 24.18
CA ASN A 195 -27.90 16.63 23.45
C ASN A 195 -27.29 16.55 22.03
N VAL A 196 -27.03 15.34 21.54
CA VAL A 196 -26.50 15.11 20.18
C VAL A 196 -27.46 14.22 19.42
N PHE A 197 -27.91 14.71 18.27
CA PHE A 197 -28.75 13.95 17.36
C PHE A 197 -27.87 13.35 16.26
N LEU A 198 -27.78 12.03 16.21
CA LEU A 198 -26.96 11.30 15.23
C LEU A 198 -27.85 10.72 14.12
N ARG A 199 -27.51 11.02 12.87
CA ARG A 199 -28.01 10.32 11.69
C ARG A 199 -26.88 9.49 11.10
N ARG A 200 -27.20 8.28 10.63
CA ARG A 200 -26.26 7.37 9.99
C ARG A 200 -26.82 6.87 8.66
N ALA A 201 -25.95 6.71 7.68
CA ALA A 201 -26.21 6.05 6.41
C ALA A 201 -25.11 5.03 6.16
N GLU A 202 -25.51 3.78 5.96
CA GLU A 202 -24.58 2.73 5.57
C GLU A 202 -24.13 2.93 4.11
N LEU A 203 -22.88 2.60 3.82
CA LEU A 203 -22.35 2.56 2.46
C LEU A 203 -22.66 1.19 1.86
N ASP A 204 -23.33 1.18 0.70
CA ASP A 204 -23.70 -0.06 0.02
C ASP A 204 -22.49 -0.76 -0.64
N LYS A 205 -21.49 0.02 -1.05
CA LYS A 205 -20.27 -0.50 -1.68
C LYS A 205 -19.13 -0.60 -0.64
N PRO A 206 -18.45 -1.76 -0.54
CA PRO A 206 -17.24 -1.87 0.27
C PRO A 206 -16.15 -0.96 -0.33
N LEU A 207 -15.34 -0.36 0.55
CA LEU A 207 -14.16 0.41 0.17
C LEU A 207 -12.92 -0.45 0.40
N GLU A 208 -12.01 -0.49 -0.56
CA GLU A 208 -10.76 -1.24 -0.41
C GLU A 208 -9.75 -0.47 0.44
N ASP A 209 -9.08 -1.16 1.36
CA ASP A 209 -7.94 -0.61 2.08
C ASP A 209 -6.75 -0.39 1.13
N PRO A 210 -6.14 0.82 1.07
CA PRO A 210 -4.99 1.09 0.22
C PRO A 210 -3.78 0.18 0.48
N ILE A 211 -3.64 -0.40 1.67
CA ILE A 211 -2.47 -1.19 2.06
C ILE A 211 -2.77 -2.69 2.03
N THR A 212 -3.90 -3.10 2.63
CA THR A 212 -4.22 -4.53 2.79
C THR A 212 -5.03 -5.10 1.64
N GLY A 213 -5.69 -4.26 0.83
CA GLY A 213 -6.64 -4.70 -0.20
C GLY A 213 -7.90 -5.35 0.37
N ASN A 214 -8.12 -5.27 1.68
CA ASN A 214 -9.31 -5.82 2.31
C ASN A 214 -10.52 -4.91 2.05
N GLU A 215 -11.68 -5.54 1.89
CA GLU A 215 -12.97 -4.86 1.80
C GLU A 215 -13.38 -4.31 3.17
N ILE A 216 -13.46 -2.98 3.29
CA ILE A 216 -13.87 -2.29 4.49
C ILE A 216 -15.27 -1.72 4.30
N TYR A 217 -16.21 -2.17 5.13
CA TYR A 217 -17.52 -1.58 5.25
C TYR A 217 -17.49 -0.39 6.19
N LYS A 218 -17.83 0.78 5.67
CA LYS A 218 -17.91 2.02 6.43
C LYS A 218 -19.35 2.53 6.49
N THR A 219 -19.60 3.43 7.42
CA THR A 219 -20.89 4.08 7.63
C THR A 219 -20.65 5.57 7.76
N VAL A 220 -21.39 6.35 6.96
CA VAL A 220 -21.42 7.80 7.03
C VAL A 220 -22.29 8.19 8.23
N PHE A 221 -21.85 9.18 9.00
CA PHE A 221 -22.65 9.75 10.07
C PHE A 221 -22.64 11.27 10.04
N VAL A 222 -23.73 11.85 10.51
CA VAL A 222 -23.89 13.29 10.74
C VAL A 222 -24.39 13.48 12.16
N ALA A 223 -23.60 14.17 12.98
CA ALA A 223 -23.94 14.48 14.37
C ALA A 223 -24.30 15.96 14.47
N PHE A 224 -25.54 16.25 14.84
CA PHE A 224 -26.02 17.60 15.12
C PHE A 224 -25.88 17.89 16.62
N PHE A 225 -25.37 19.06 16.96
CA PHE A 225 -25.14 19.50 18.33
C PHE A 225 -25.30 21.01 18.46
N GLN A 226 -25.53 21.46 19.70
CA GLN A 226 -25.55 22.88 20.02
C GLN A 226 -24.41 23.21 20.98
N GLY A 227 -23.64 24.25 20.65
CA GLY A 227 -22.55 24.75 21.50
C GLY A 227 -21.15 24.19 21.18
N GLU A 228 -20.14 25.02 21.40
CA GLU A 228 -18.75 24.75 21.00
C GLU A 228 -18.04 23.74 21.92
N GLN A 229 -18.41 23.66 23.19
CA GLN A 229 -17.85 22.65 24.10
C GLN A 229 -18.23 21.22 23.71
N LEU A 230 -19.43 21.02 23.16
CA LEU A 230 -19.86 19.72 22.63
C LEU A 230 -19.09 19.36 21.36
N LYS A 231 -18.80 20.34 20.48
CA LYS A 231 -17.97 20.15 19.29
C LYS A 231 -16.60 19.56 19.62
N SER A 232 -15.90 20.13 20.61
CA SER A 232 -14.56 19.66 20.98
C SER A 232 -14.59 18.25 21.59
N ARG A 233 -15.62 17.93 22.38
CA ARG A 233 -15.83 16.58 22.92
C ARG A 233 -16.13 15.56 21.83
N ILE A 234 -17.01 15.88 20.88
CA ILE A 234 -17.33 15.01 19.74
C ILE A 234 -16.09 14.74 18.91
N LYS A 235 -15.29 15.77 18.59
CA LYS A 235 -14.02 15.59 17.87
C LYS A 235 -13.06 14.63 18.58
N LYS A 236 -12.97 14.69 19.91
CA LYS A 236 -12.16 13.74 20.71
C LYS A 236 -12.69 12.31 20.62
N VAL A 237 -14.01 12.12 20.63
CA VAL A 237 -14.61 10.79 20.43
C VAL A 237 -14.32 10.29 19.01
N CYS A 238 -14.51 11.12 17.99
CA CYS A 238 -14.21 10.75 16.61
C CYS A 238 -12.73 10.34 16.44
N ALA A 239 -11.80 11.08 17.04
CA ALA A 239 -10.38 10.72 17.04
C ALA A 239 -10.12 9.36 17.74
N GLY A 240 -10.75 9.11 18.89
CA GLY A 240 -10.59 7.85 19.63
C GLY A 240 -11.17 6.62 18.93
N PHE A 241 -12.18 6.79 18.07
CA PHE A 241 -12.76 5.71 17.28
C PHE A 241 -12.17 5.59 15.86
N HIS A 242 -11.17 6.40 15.52
CA HIS A 242 -10.58 6.51 14.17
C HIS A 242 -11.62 6.85 13.09
N ALA A 243 -12.52 7.78 13.41
CA ALA A 243 -13.48 8.31 12.46
C ALA A 243 -12.88 9.49 11.68
N SER A 244 -12.92 9.41 10.35
CA SER A 244 -12.48 10.47 9.46
C SER A 244 -13.53 11.57 9.39
N LEU A 245 -13.15 12.80 9.73
CA LEU A 245 -14.04 13.95 9.72
C LEU A 245 -13.85 14.75 8.44
N TYR A 246 -14.96 15.07 7.78
CA TYR A 246 -14.95 15.81 6.53
C TYR A 246 -15.66 17.16 6.67
N PRO A 247 -15.10 18.25 6.11
CA PRO A 247 -15.78 19.53 6.08
C PRO A 247 -16.98 19.42 5.15
N CYS A 248 -18.16 19.81 5.63
CA CYS A 248 -19.37 19.86 4.82
C CYS A 248 -19.97 21.27 4.92
N PRO A 249 -20.09 22.00 3.79
CA PRO A 249 -20.67 23.33 3.81
C PRO A 249 -22.16 23.28 4.16
N PRO A 250 -22.68 24.29 4.87
CA PRO A 250 -24.08 24.34 5.25
C PRO A 250 -25.00 24.74 4.09
N SER A 251 -24.50 25.52 3.12
CA SER A 251 -25.30 25.95 1.96
C SER A 251 -25.50 24.80 0.98
N ASN A 252 -26.73 24.66 0.45
CA ASN A 252 -27.04 23.60 -0.50
C ASN A 252 -26.30 23.80 -1.84
N THR A 253 -26.19 25.06 -2.30
CA THR A 253 -25.50 25.41 -3.55
C THR A 253 -24.00 25.08 -3.48
N GLU A 254 -23.32 25.55 -2.42
CA GLU A 254 -21.89 25.26 -2.20
C GLU A 254 -21.62 23.75 -2.04
N ARG A 255 -22.57 23.01 -1.46
CA ARG A 255 -22.47 21.55 -1.34
C ARG A 255 -22.55 20.88 -2.70
N GLN A 256 -23.52 21.25 -3.54
CA GLN A 256 -23.64 20.72 -4.90
C GLN A 256 -22.41 21.03 -5.75
N ASP A 257 -21.84 22.23 -5.61
CA ASP A 257 -20.60 22.59 -6.29
C ASP A 257 -19.41 21.76 -5.81
N MET A 258 -19.32 21.49 -4.50
CA MET A 258 -18.29 20.62 -3.95
C MET A 258 -18.46 19.16 -4.39
N VAL A 259 -19.69 18.65 -4.46
CA VAL A 259 -19.98 17.30 -5.01
C VAL A 259 -19.53 17.20 -6.47
N LYS A 260 -19.86 18.20 -7.30
CA LYS A 260 -19.41 18.25 -8.70
C LYS A 260 -17.89 18.26 -8.80
N GLY A 261 -17.22 19.11 -8.02
CA GLY A 261 -15.76 19.21 -7.99
C GLY A 261 -15.09 17.90 -7.53
N VAL A 262 -15.64 17.23 -6.52
CA VAL A 262 -15.14 15.93 -6.04
C VAL A 262 -15.37 14.85 -7.08
N ARG A 263 -16.51 14.86 -7.78
CA ARG A 263 -16.81 13.91 -8.84
C ARG A 263 -15.84 14.02 -10.02
N THR A 264 -15.57 15.23 -10.52
CA THR A 264 -14.59 15.44 -11.60
C THR A 264 -13.20 14.95 -11.17
N ARG A 265 -12.76 15.28 -9.95
CA ARG A 265 -11.47 14.79 -9.44
C ARG A 265 -11.41 13.27 -9.29
N LEU A 266 -12.52 12.63 -8.91
CA LEU A 266 -12.59 11.16 -8.85
C LEU A 266 -12.52 10.54 -10.24
N GLU A 267 -13.16 11.15 -11.24
CA GLU A 267 -13.09 10.73 -12.64
C GLU A 267 -11.64 10.87 -13.16
N ASP A 268 -10.98 12.00 -12.90
CA ASP A 268 -9.57 12.23 -13.25
C ASP A 268 -8.64 11.20 -12.58
N LEU A 269 -8.83 10.94 -11.27
CA LEU A 269 -8.02 9.96 -10.54
C LEU A 269 -8.26 8.53 -11.00
N ASN A 270 -9.48 8.17 -11.43
CA ASN A 270 -9.74 6.87 -12.05
C ASN A 270 -8.97 6.73 -13.36
N MET A 271 -8.98 7.75 -14.22
CA MET A 271 -8.21 7.74 -15.47
C MET A 271 -6.71 7.59 -15.20
N VAL A 272 -6.17 8.36 -14.24
CA VAL A 272 -4.76 8.25 -13.85
C VAL A 272 -4.44 6.89 -13.23
N SER A 273 -5.35 6.30 -12.45
CA SER A 273 -5.16 4.96 -11.88
C SER A 273 -5.06 3.91 -12.97
N ASP A 274 -5.93 3.97 -13.98
CA ASP A 274 -5.92 3.05 -15.12
C ASP A 274 -4.62 3.23 -15.94
N ASP A 275 -4.19 4.47 -16.16
CA ASP A 275 -2.93 4.79 -16.81
C ASP A 275 -1.72 4.26 -16.01
N VAL A 276 -1.68 4.44 -14.69
CA VAL A 276 -0.58 3.95 -13.83
C VAL A 276 -0.52 2.43 -13.81
N VAL A 277 -1.66 1.74 -13.79
CA VAL A 277 -1.71 0.27 -13.90
C VAL A 277 -1.18 -0.17 -15.25
N SER A 278 -1.56 0.50 -16.34
CA SER A 278 -1.05 0.19 -17.67
C SER A 278 0.46 0.39 -17.79
N VAL A 279 0.99 1.51 -17.28
CA VAL A 279 2.44 1.81 -17.29
C VAL A 279 3.21 0.80 -16.45
N ARG A 280 2.67 0.37 -15.30
CA ARG A 280 3.28 -0.67 -14.46
C ARG A 280 3.33 -2.03 -15.16
N GLN A 281 2.28 -2.41 -15.89
CA GLN A 281 2.27 -3.64 -16.66
C GLN A 281 3.26 -3.60 -17.82
N VAL A 282 3.40 -2.44 -18.48
CA VAL A 282 4.35 -2.25 -19.59
C VAL A 282 5.80 -2.18 -19.11
N SER A 283 6.10 -1.47 -18.02
CA SER A 283 7.46 -1.38 -17.47
C SER A 283 7.96 -2.71 -16.92
N ARG A 284 7.09 -3.51 -16.29
CA ARG A 284 7.44 -4.83 -15.76
C ARG A 284 7.49 -5.94 -16.83
N SER A 285 6.81 -5.77 -17.97
CA SER A 285 6.93 -6.69 -19.12
C SER A 285 8.11 -6.38 -20.05
N SER A 286 8.53 -5.10 -20.11
CA SER A 286 9.73 -4.69 -20.84
C SER A 286 11.03 -4.94 -20.06
N GLY A 287 10.97 -5.06 -18.73
CA GLY A 287 12.03 -5.64 -17.92
C GLY A 287 12.14 -7.15 -18.15
N HIS A 288 12.99 -7.58 -19.08
CA HIS A 288 13.36 -9.00 -19.22
C HIS A 288 14.04 -9.50 -17.94
N CYS A 289 13.25 -9.94 -16.96
CA CYS A 289 13.76 -10.56 -15.75
C CYS A 289 13.82 -12.08 -15.97
N THR A 290 14.94 -12.55 -16.51
CA THR A 290 15.22 -13.98 -16.67
C THR A 290 15.54 -14.61 -15.32
N ARG A 291 14.75 -15.61 -14.91
CA ARG A 291 14.93 -16.40 -13.69
C ARG A 291 16.22 -17.23 -13.76
N ALA A 292 17.28 -16.80 -13.10
CA ALA A 292 18.45 -17.66 -12.89
C ALA A 292 18.09 -18.78 -11.87
N ARG A 293 18.08 -20.03 -12.33
CA ARG A 293 17.83 -21.20 -11.47
C ARG A 293 19.00 -21.34 -10.49
N ARG A 294 18.73 -21.33 -9.17
CA ARG A 294 19.71 -21.86 -8.20
C ARG A 294 19.88 -23.36 -8.48
N PRO A 295 21.10 -23.90 -8.59
CA PRO A 295 21.29 -25.34 -8.60
C PRO A 295 20.83 -25.89 -7.23
N THR A 296 19.74 -26.65 -7.23
CA THR A 296 19.28 -27.39 -6.06
C THR A 296 20.26 -28.51 -5.74
N PRO A 297 20.51 -28.85 -4.46
CA PRO A 297 21.43 -29.94 -4.08
C PRO A 297 20.98 -31.33 -4.58
N SER A 298 19.78 -31.45 -5.14
CA SER A 298 19.18 -32.70 -5.61
C SER A 298 19.61 -33.14 -7.01
N ASP A 299 20.30 -32.29 -7.79
CA ASP A 299 20.78 -32.66 -9.13
C ASP A 299 22.21 -33.24 -9.11
N ARG A 300 22.75 -33.55 -7.92
CA ARG A 300 24.01 -34.29 -7.71
C ARG A 300 23.75 -35.72 -7.24
N THR A 301 23.13 -36.50 -8.11
CA THR A 301 23.27 -37.96 -8.20
C THR A 301 23.21 -38.21 -9.70
N TRP A 302 24.30 -38.55 -10.39
CA TRP A 302 25.19 -39.70 -10.22
C TRP A 302 26.61 -39.35 -10.67
#